data_AF-A0A9D6PYG9-F1
#
_entry.id   AF-A0A9D6PYG9-F1
#
_cell.length_a   1.000
_cell.length_b   1.000
_cell.length_c   1.000
_cell.angle_alpha   90.00
_cell.angle_beta   90.00
_cell.angle_gamma   90.00
#
_symmetry.space_group_name_H-M   'P 1'
#
loop_
_entity.id
_entity.type
_entity.pdbx_description
1 polymer ?
#
loop_
_entity_poly.entity_id
_entity_poly.type
_entity_poly.pdbx_seq_one_letter_code
_entity_poly.pdbx_strand_id
1 'polypeptide(L)'
;MVLKKVKQSLFWFLKPDAVLDISSPGTRQMYVQQVLSCGRAEDIKELFKDIGPDQLRRSFEEMKRFLPKEVRMFWEDFFAGH
;
A
#
# COMPACT_ATOMS: atom_id res chain seq x y z
N MET A 1 11.59 -13.10 1.42
CA MET A 1 10.73 -12.74 2.56
C MET A 1 11.04 -11.30 2.91
N VAL A 2 10.04 -10.41 2.93
CA VAL A 2 10.23 -8.99 3.27
C VAL A 2 9.30 -8.69 4.43
N LEU A 3 9.87 -8.64 5.63
CA LEU A 3 9.11 -8.43 6.87
C LEU A 3 9.09 -6.95 7.21
N LYS A 4 7.89 -6.43 7.50
CA LYS A 4 7.68 -5.03 7.81
C LYS A 4 6.90 -4.84 9.09
N LYS A 5 7.50 -4.13 10.05
CA LYS A 5 6.78 -3.64 11.22
C LYS A 5 5.84 -2.52 10.78
N VAL A 6 4.56 -2.64 11.09
CA VAL A 6 3.58 -1.63 10.69
C VAL A 6 3.32 -0.60 11.78
N LYS A 7 3.01 0.62 11.36
CA LYS A 7 2.59 1.70 12.27
C LYS A 7 1.17 1.43 12.74
N GLN A 8 0.95 1.41 14.06
CA GLN A 8 -0.37 1.16 14.64
C GLN A 8 -1.41 2.22 14.22
N SER A 9 -0.99 3.45 13.95
CA SER A 9 -1.89 4.50 13.45
C SER A 9 -2.49 4.18 12.08
N LEU A 10 -1.77 3.43 11.24
CA LEU A 10 -2.20 3.06 9.89
C LEU A 10 -2.89 1.69 9.87
N PHE A 11 -2.46 0.77 10.74
CA PHE A 11 -2.99 -0.59 10.87
C PHE A 11 -3.58 -0.83 12.26
N TRP A 12 -4.47 0.06 12.71
CA TRP A 12 -5.03 0.07 14.07
C TRP A 12 -5.77 -1.22 14.44
N PHE A 13 -6.23 -1.98 13.45
CA PHE A 13 -6.93 -3.25 13.60
C PHE A 13 -6.00 -4.46 13.79
N LEU A 14 -4.69 -4.29 13.61
CA LEU A 14 -3.70 -5.34 13.87
C LEU A 14 -3.19 -5.28 15.31
N LYS A 15 -2.59 -6.38 15.78
CA LYS A 15 -1.92 -6.41 17.08
C LYS A 15 -0.79 -5.37 17.12
N PRO A 16 -0.54 -4.74 18.29
CA PRO A 16 0.65 -3.92 18.48
C PRO A 16 1.91 -4.66 18.05
N ASP A 17 2.83 -3.94 17.39
CA ASP A 17 4.09 -4.47 16.85
C ASP A 17 3.94 -5.60 15.83
N ALA A 18 2.76 -5.71 15.18
CA ALA A 18 2.56 -6.67 14.10
C ALA A 18 3.62 -6.50 13.00
N VAL A 19 4.10 -7.64 12.52
CA VAL A 19 5.05 -7.74 11.42
C VAL A 19 4.32 -8.39 10.25
N LEU A 20 4.31 -7.71 9.11
CA LEU A 20 3.70 -8.18 7.87
C LEU A 20 4.77 -8.68 6.91
N ASP A 21 4.56 -9.86 6.33
CA ASP A 21 5.35 -10.31 5.19
C ASP A 21 4.77 -9.73 3.89
N ILE A 22 5.33 -8.62 3.43
CA ILE A 22 4.89 -7.94 2.20
C ILE A 22 5.38 -8.65 0.92
N SER A 23 6.10 -9.77 1.05
CA SER A 23 6.37 -10.64 -0.10
C SER A 23 5.19 -11.55 -0.45
N SER A 24 4.27 -11.78 0.49
CA SER A 24 3.01 -12.47 0.23
C SER A 24 2.04 -11.58 -0.56
N PRO A 25 1.46 -12.05 -1.68
CA PRO A 25 0.56 -11.25 -2.52
C PRO A 25 -0.63 -10.65 -1.77
N GLY A 26 -1.30 -11.44 -0.93
CA GLY A 26 -2.47 -10.98 -0.17
C GLY A 26 -2.10 -9.91 0.87
N THR A 27 -1.02 -10.14 1.62
CA THR A 27 -0.50 -9.19 2.59
C THR A 27 -0.04 -7.90 1.91
N ARG A 28 0.63 -8.02 0.76
CA ARG A 28 1.06 -6.86 -0.04
C ARG A 28 -0.13 -6.04 -0.52
N GLN A 29 -1.16 -6.67 -1.06
CA GLN A 29 -2.36 -5.96 -1.53
C GLN A 29 -3.04 -5.20 -0.38
N MET A 30 -3.23 -5.85 0.78
CA MET A 30 -3.76 -5.19 1.98
C MET A 30 -2.88 -4.00 2.39
N TYR A 31 -1.55 -4.20 2.43
CA TYR A 31 -0.62 -3.16 2.82
C TYR A 31 -0.67 -1.95 1.86
N VAL A 32 -0.63 -2.19 0.55
CA VAL A 32 -0.74 -1.15 -0.48
C VAL A 32 -2.09 -0.44 -0.34
N GLN A 33 -3.20 -1.17 -0.28
CA GLN A 33 -4.53 -0.59 -0.14
C GLN A 33 -4.61 0.37 1.05
N GLN A 34 -4.10 -0.06 2.20
CA GLN A 34 -4.14 0.73 3.43
C GLN A 34 -3.28 1.99 3.33
N VAL A 35 -2.05 1.88 2.80
CA VAL A 35 -1.15 3.02 2.61
C VAL A 35 -1.71 4.02 1.59
N LEU A 36 -2.24 3.55 0.47
CA LEU A 36 -2.80 4.45 -0.56
C LEU A 36 -4.07 5.16 -0.11
N SER A 37 -4.84 4.55 0.80
CA SER A 37 -6.12 5.10 1.28
C SER A 37 -5.97 6.02 2.50
N CYS A 38 -5.04 5.68 3.40
CA CYS A 38 -4.95 6.32 4.72
C CYS A 38 -3.54 6.77 5.11
N GLY A 39 -2.54 6.45 4.29
CA GLY A 39 -1.15 6.78 4.57
C GLY A 39 -0.87 8.27 4.42
N ARG A 40 0.09 8.77 5.21
CA ARG A 40 0.68 10.09 5.01
C ARG A 40 1.68 10.04 3.86
N ALA A 41 2.12 11.20 3.40
CA ALA A 41 3.13 11.31 2.35
C ALA A 41 4.42 10.51 2.68
N GLU A 42 4.80 10.43 3.96
CA GLU A 42 5.93 9.62 4.42
C GLU A 42 5.69 8.12 4.22
N ASP A 43 4.49 7.63 4.54
CA ASP A 43 4.13 6.21 4.38
C ASP A 43 4.10 5.81 2.89
N ILE A 44 3.62 6.71 2.03
CA ILE A 44 3.65 6.55 0.58
C ILE A 44 5.11 6.45 0.10
N LYS A 45 5.99 7.38 0.52
CA LYS A 45 7.42 7.33 0.17
C LYS A 45 8.08 6.03 0.64
N GLU A 46 7.71 5.56 1.82
CA GLU A 46 8.21 4.30 2.37
C GLU A 46 7.76 3.11 1.52
N LEU A 47 6.48 3.08 1.13
CA LEU A 47 5.93 2.06 0.23
C LEU A 47 6.66 2.00 -1.13
N PHE A 48 6.95 3.16 -1.73
CA PHE A 48 7.74 3.21 -2.97
C PHE A 48 9.13 2.59 -2.80
N LYS A 49 9.77 2.76 -1.64
CA LYS A 49 11.08 2.14 -1.33
C LYS A 49 10.97 0.64 -1.08
N ASP A 50 9.90 0.20 -0.42
CA ASP A 50 9.75 -1.20 0.00
C ASP A 50 9.57 -2.15 -1.18
N ILE A 51 8.70 -1.80 -2.12
CA ILE A 51 8.32 -2.70 -3.23
C ILE A 51 8.74 -2.19 -4.60
N GLY A 52 9.13 -0.91 -4.71
CA GLY A 52 9.49 -0.30 -5.98
C GLY A 52 8.27 0.12 -6.82
N PRO A 53 8.49 0.99 -7.83
CA PRO A 53 7.41 1.57 -8.63
C PRO A 53 6.65 0.54 -9.47
N ASP A 54 7.34 -0.42 -10.09
CA ASP A 54 6.69 -1.43 -10.95
C ASP A 54 5.77 -2.36 -10.15
N GLN A 55 6.25 -2.83 -8.99
CA GLN A 55 5.46 -3.71 -8.14
C GLN A 55 4.29 -2.95 -7.50
N LEU A 56 4.48 -1.67 -7.18
CA LEU A 56 3.39 -0.81 -6.72
C LEU A 56 2.32 -0.66 -7.79
N ARG A 57 2.68 -0.33 -9.03
CA ARG A 57 1.75 -0.21 -10.16
C ARG A 57 0.98 -1.51 -10.38
N ARG A 58 1.68 -2.65 -10.38
CA ARG A 58 1.06 -3.97 -10.50
C ARG A 58 0.08 -4.25 -9.36
N SER A 59 0.49 -4.03 -8.11
CA SER A 59 -0.36 -4.25 -6.95
C SER A 59 -1.56 -3.30 -6.92
N PHE A 60 -1.39 -2.06 -7.37
CA PHE A 60 -2.48 -1.12 -7.58
C PHE A 60 -3.50 -1.67 -8.59
N GLU A 61 -3.07 -2.09 -9.78
CA GLU A 61 -3.98 -2.64 -10.80
C GLU A 61 -4.76 -3.87 -10.29
N GLU A 62 -4.14 -4.73 -9.50
CA GLU A 62 -4.78 -5.92 -8.91
C GLU A 62 -5.86 -5.56 -7.87
N MET A 63 -5.71 -4.45 -7.14
CA MET A 63 -6.56 -4.11 -5.98
C MET A 63 -7.37 -2.82 -6.10
N LYS A 64 -7.18 -2.01 -7.16
CA LYS A 64 -7.77 -0.67 -7.29
C LYS A 64 -9.29 -0.64 -7.21
N ARG A 65 -9.96 -1.75 -7.56
CA ARG A 65 -11.42 -1.92 -7.41
C ARG A 65 -11.91 -1.86 -5.97
N PHE A 66 -11.02 -2.07 -5.00
CA PHE A 66 -11.32 -2.05 -3.56
C PHE A 66 -10.98 -0.70 -2.90
N LEU A 67 -10.43 0.25 -3.66
CA LEU A 67 -10.19 1.61 -3.19
C LEU A 67 -11.48 2.45 -3.27
N PRO A 68 -11.68 3.42 -2.37
CA PRO A 68 -12.67 4.47 -2.56
C PRO A 68 -12.49 5.16 -3.91
N LYS A 69 -13.59 5.59 -4.53
CA LYS A 69 -13.58 6.11 -5.91
C LYS A 69 -12.58 7.25 -6.09
N GLU A 70 -12.58 8.21 -5.17
CA GLU A 70 -11.73 9.39 -5.20
C GLU A 70 -10.25 9.02 -5.07
N VAL A 71 -9.93 8.11 -4.15
CA VAL A 71 -8.58 7.58 -3.97
C VAL A 71 -8.11 6.84 -5.22
N ARG A 72 -8.98 5.99 -5.79
CA ARG A 72 -8.68 5.26 -7.04
C ARG A 72 -8.36 6.25 -8.16
N MET A 73 -9.24 7.21 -8.42
CA MET A 73 -9.06 8.19 -9.49
C MET A 73 -7.76 8.97 -9.34
N PHE A 74 -7.44 9.43 -8.12
CA PHE A 74 -6.18 10.11 -7.85
C PHE A 74 -4.95 9.28 -8.26
N TRP A 75 -4.95 7.99 -7.92
CA TRP A 75 -3.83 7.10 -8.26
C TRP A 75 -3.84 6.66 -9.73
N GLU A 76 -5.00 6.50 -10.36
CA GLU A 76 -5.12 6.27 -11.80
C GLU A 76 -4.49 7.42 -12.59
N ASP A 77 -4.79 8.67 -12.21
CA ASP A 77 -4.20 9.86 -12.82
C ASP A 77 -2.68 9.92 -12.59
N PHE A 78 -2.21 9.60 -11.38
CA PHE A 78 -0.78 9.55 -11.06
C PHE A 78 -0.03 8.55 -11.96
N PHE A 79 -0.53 7.32 -12.11
CA PHE A 79 0.09 6.27 -12.92
C PHE A 79 -0.14 6.41 -14.44
N ALA A 80 -1.08 7.26 -14.87
CA ALA A 80 -1.23 7.61 -16.28
C ALA A 80 -0.18 8.64 -16.73
N GLY A 81 0.24 9.53 -15.81
CA GLY A 81 1.23 10.57 -16.08
C GLY A 81 2.70 10.17 -15.87
N HIS A 82 2.98 8.98 -15.32
CA HIS A 82 4.31 8.47 -14.97
C HIS A 82 4.48 6.98 -15.31
#